data_AF-A0A351F868-F1
#
_entry.id   AF-A0A351F868-F1
#
_cell.length_a   1.000
_cell.length_b   1.000
_cell.length_c   1.000
_cell.angle_alpha   90.00
_cell.angle_beta   90.00
_cell.angle_gamma   90.00
#
_symmetry.space_group_name_H-M   'P 1'
#
loop_
_entity.id
_entity.type
_entity.pdbx_description
1 polymer ?
#
loop_
_entity_poly.entity_id
_entity_poly.type
_entity_poly.pdbx_seq_one_letter_code
_entity_poly.pdbx_strand_id
1 'polypeptide(L)' 'MIGAIVHQLTRNLSYDEIKRSGFDTYFVDHTTGVYPTAASGFPWSAAEMQSTGDTIADLMENMA' A
#
# COMPACT_ATOMS: atom_id res chain seq x y z
N MET A 1 7.59 -3.01 8.81
CA MET A 1 6.72 -4.09 9.34
C MET A 1 5.57 -4.42 8.38
N ILE A 2 4.80 -3.46 7.87
CA ILE A 2 3.64 -3.73 6.99
C ILE A 2 4.00 -4.52 5.72
N GLY A 3 5.07 -4.13 5.00
CA GLY A 3 5.49 -4.89 3.81
C GLY A 3 5.81 -6.36 4.09
N ALA A 4 6.35 -6.67 5.27
CA ALA A 4 6.61 -8.06 5.66
C ALA A 4 5.31 -8.84 5.90
N ILE A 5 4.29 -8.20 6.47
CA ILE A 5 2.95 -8.78 6.65
C ILE A 5 2.33 -9.07 5.28
N VAL A 6 2.35 -8.11 4.37
CA VAL A 6 1.84 -8.28 2.99
C VAL A 6 2.54 -9.45 2.31
N HIS A 7 3.87 -9.53 2.40
CA HIS A 7 4.63 -10.66 1.86
C HIS A 7 4.25 -11.99 2.50
N GLN A 8 4.06 -12.04 3.82
CA GLN A 8 3.65 -13.26 4.53
C GLN A 8 2.26 -13.75 4.14
N LEU A 9 1.34 -12.84 3.82
CA LEU A 9 -0.02 -13.16 3.37
C LEU A 9 -0.09 -13.55 1.89
N THR A 10 0.84 -13.05 1.07
CA THR A 10 0.82 -13.25 -0.39
C THR A 10 1.80 -14.32 -0.88
N ARG A 11 2.75 -14.74 -0.05
CA ARG A 11 3.66 -15.84 -0.37
C ARG A 11 2.87 -17.15 -0.53
N ASN A 12 3.14 -17.88 -1.61
CA ASN A 12 2.54 -19.18 -1.93
C ASN A 12 1.03 -19.18 -2.24
N LEU A 13 0.45 -18.05 -2.67
CA LEU A 13 -0.92 -18.05 -3.20
C LEU A 13 -1.02 -18.94 -4.45
N SER A 14 -2.04 -19.81 -4.48
CA SER A 14 -2.41 -20.54 -5.69
C SER A 14 -3.18 -19.64 -6.66
N TYR A 15 -3.21 -20.02 -7.93
CA TYR A 15 -3.92 -19.28 -8.97
C TYR A 15 -5.41 -19.07 -8.65
N ASP A 16 -6.08 -20.09 -8.11
CA ASP A 16 -7.50 -20.01 -7.75
C ASP A 16 -7.74 -19.03 -6.59
N GLU A 17 -6.79 -18.93 -5.65
CA GLU A 17 -6.86 -17.98 -4.54
C GLU A 17 -6.65 -16.54 -5.01
N ILE A 18 -5.73 -16.31 -5.96
CA ILE A 18 -5.50 -14.99 -6.56
C ILE A 18 -6.78 -14.49 -7.24
N LYS A 19 -7.44 -15.36 -8.02
CA LYS A 19 -8.68 -15.00 -8.72
C LYS A 19 -9.86 -14.78 -7.77
N ARG A 20 -10.00 -15.59 -6.72
CA ARG A 20 -11.09 -15.46 -5.77
C ARG A 20 -10.94 -14.25 -4.84
N SER A 21 -9.71 -13.84 -4.54
CA SER A 21 -9.41 -12.72 -3.63
C SER A 21 -9.46 -11.34 -4.29
N GLY A 22 -9.58 -11.26 -5.62
CA GLY A 22 -9.48 -9.99 -6.35
C GLY A 22 -8.07 -9.41 -6.37
N PHE A 23 -7.05 -10.23 -6.05
CA PHE A 23 -5.63 -9.85 -6.08
C PHE A 23 -5.02 -9.99 -7.49
N ASP A 24 -5.81 -10.46 -8.46
CA ASP A 24 -5.40 -10.69 -9.84
C ASP A 24 -4.91 -9.41 -10.53
N THR A 25 -5.59 -8.28 -10.30
CA THR A 25 -5.19 -6.97 -10.85
C THR A 25 -3.82 -6.54 -10.34
N TYR A 26 -3.58 -6.62 -9.03
CA TYR A 26 -2.27 -6.33 -8.42
C TYR A 26 -1.18 -7.31 -8.88
N PHE A 27 -1.53 -8.59 -9.02
CA PHE A 27 -0.60 -9.65 -9.41
C PHE A 27 -0.06 -9.47 -10.84
N VAL A 28 -0.85 -8.94 -11.77
CA VAL A 28 -0.39 -8.66 -13.15
C VAL A 28 0.74 -7.65 -13.16
N ASP A 29 0.63 -6.58 -12.37
CA ASP A 29 1.61 -5.49 -12.38
C ASP A 29 2.83 -5.78 -11.47
N HIS A 30 2.61 -6.46 -10.34
CA HIS A 30 3.63 -6.58 -9.28
C HIS A 30 3.83 -8.02 -8.76
N THR A 31 3.18 -9.03 -9.35
CA THR A 31 3.21 -10.43 -8.87
C THR A 31 2.85 -10.50 -7.37
N THR A 32 3.67 -11.14 -6.54
CA THR A 32 3.57 -11.17 -5.07
C THR A 32 4.58 -10.22 -4.41
N GLY A 33 5.19 -9.35 -5.21
CA GLY A 33 6.06 -8.28 -4.73
C GLY A 33 5.27 -7.25 -3.93
N VAL A 34 5.93 -6.58 -2.99
CA VAL A 34 5.33 -5.51 -2.20
C VAL A 34 5.64 -4.18 -2.89
N TYR A 35 4.61 -3.55 -3.44
CA TYR A 35 4.68 -2.24 -4.07
C TYR A 35 3.88 -1.22 -3.23
N PRO A 36 4.45 -0.05 -2.91
CA PRO A 36 3.75 0.98 -2.14
C PRO A 36 2.66 1.65 -3.00
N THR A 37 1.44 1.15 -2.86
CA THR A 37 0.23 1.67 -3.48
C THR A 37 -0.91 1.67 -2.48
N ALA A 38 -1.83 2.63 -2.62
CA ALA A 38 -3.12 2.57 -1.95
C ALA A 38 -3.94 1.36 -2.44
N ALA A 39 -4.96 0.97 -1.68
CA ALA A 39 -5.90 -0.08 -2.06
C ALA A 39 -6.65 0.21 -3.37
N SER A 40 -6.72 1.49 -3.79
CA SER A 40 -7.26 1.93 -5.07
C SER A 40 -6.29 1.77 -6.25
N GLY A 41 -5.03 1.38 -6.02
CA GLY A 41 -3.99 1.31 -7.04
C GLY A 41 -3.23 2.62 -7.27
N PHE A 42 -3.50 3.68 -6.48
CA PHE A 42 -2.76 4.93 -6.57
C PHE A 42 -1.36 4.79 -5.94
N PRO A 43 -0.27 5.08 -6.69
CA PRO A 43 1.08 4.91 -6.18
C PRO A 43 1.38 5.95 -5.10
N TRP A 44 2.14 5.54 -4.09
CA TRP A 44 2.59 6.47 -3.07
C TRP A 44 3.42 7.61 -3.68
N SER A 45 3.25 8.80 -3.15
CA SER A 45 3.93 10.01 -3.59
C SER A 45 4.33 10.87 -2.40
N ALA A 46 5.49 11.54 -2.50
CA ALA A 46 5.92 12.52 -1.50
C ALA A 46 4.95 13.72 -1.40
N ALA A 47 4.09 13.94 -2.40
CA ALA A 47 3.05 14.97 -2.36
C ALA A 47 1.95 14.70 -1.32
N GLU A 48 1.86 13.46 -0.81
CA GLU A 48 0.91 13.07 0.24
C GLU A 48 1.40 13.46 1.65
N MET A 49 2.67 13.87 1.80
CA MET A 49 3.24 14.32 3.07
C MET A 49 3.16 15.85 3.16
N GLN A 50 2.58 16.41 4.23
CA GLN A 50 2.72 17.83 4.51
C GLN A 50 3.82 18.08 5.55
N SER A 51 4.46 19.23 5.40
CA SER A 51 5.48 19.73 6.31
C SER A 51 5.58 21.22 6.07
N THR A 52 4.75 21.97 6.79
CA THR A 52 4.57 23.41 6.58
C THR A 52 5.54 24.24 7.41
N GLY A 53 6.11 23.65 8.48
CA GLY A 53 6.99 24.33 9.41
C GLY A 53 6.25 25.16 10.46
N ASP A 54 4.92 25.22 10.39
CA ASP A 54 4.07 25.73 11.45
C ASP A 54 3.68 24.56 12.38
N THR A 55 4.12 24.62 13.63
CA THR A 55 3.90 23.54 14.60
C THR A 55 2.42 23.23 14.83
N ILE A 56 1.53 24.23 14.77
CA ILE A 56 0.09 24.00 14.96
C ILE A 56 -0.48 23.30 13.72
N ALA A 57 -0.14 23.77 12.52
CA ALA A 57 -0.60 23.15 11.28
C ALA A 57 -0.10 21.70 11.16
N ASP A 58 1.19 21.46 11.44
CA ASP A 58 1.79 20.13 11.37
C ASP A 58 1.18 19.18 12.44
N LEU A 59 0.84 19.67 13.64
CA LEU A 59 0.13 18.85 14.64
C LEU A 59 -1.30 18.49 14.20
N MET A 60 -2.01 19.42 13.57
CA MET A 60 -3.35 19.19 13.05
C MET A 60 -3.36 18.17 11.90
N GLU A 61 -2.38 18.25 11.00
CA GLU A 61 -2.19 17.25 9.93
C GLU A 61 -1.89 15.87 10.50
N ASN A 62 -0.96 15.75 11.46
CA ASN A 62 -0.59 14.47 12.05
C ASN A 62 -1.74 13.76 12.80
N MET A 63 -2.75 14.52 13.23
CA MET A 63 -3.95 13.99 13.90
C MET A 63 -5.10 13.66 12.94
N ALA A 64 -5.04 14.14 11.69
CA ALA A 64 -6.04 13.90 10.66
C ALA A 64 -5.93 12.47 10.11
#